data_AF-A0A2R6JNZ1-F1
#
_entry.id   AF-A0A2R6JNZ1-F1
#
_cell.length_a   1.000
_cell.length_b   1.000
_cell.length_c   1.000
_cell.angle_alpha   90.00
_cell.angle_beta   90.00
_cell.angle_gamma   90.00
#
_symmetry.space_group_name_H-M   'P 1'
#
loop_
_entity.id
_entity.type
_entity.pdbx_description
1 polymer ?
#
loop_
_entity_poly.entity_id
_entity_poly.type
_entity_poly.pdbx_seq_one_letter_code
_entity_poly.pdbx_strand_id
1 'polypeptide(L)'
;MSNLDSGECERFITVEALSRDPTMEADARRITAFRVGDDYVFSRYVEREDLFADLREYHVDGEYRFEVPAGEFDGVADRLSAAGFAVETVENLDPYCVVTGKYEKHADVLRNCVVHWERRDHLFFLMESRVAAEQAVAEGAEWVADTEFALGV
;
A
#
# COMPACT_ATOMS: atom_id res chain seq x y z
N MET A 1 41.51 -38.32 16.71
CA MET A 1 41.15 -38.15 15.29
C MET A 1 39.69 -38.52 15.15
N SER A 2 38.87 -37.59 14.65
CA SER A 2 37.52 -37.77 14.07
C SER A 2 36.42 -38.22 15.07
N ASN A 3 35.48 -37.33 15.43
CA ASN A 3 34.21 -37.03 14.71
C ASN A 3 33.27 -38.25 14.76
N LEU A 4 31.99 -38.19 15.15
CA LEU A 4 30.97 -37.19 14.80
C LEU A 4 29.80 -37.29 15.81
N ASP A 5 29.25 -36.13 16.14
CA ASP A 5 28.03 -35.89 16.93
C ASP A 5 26.80 -36.17 16.06
N SER A 6 25.96 -37.11 16.51
CA SER A 6 24.56 -37.31 16.09
C SER A 6 23.74 -37.11 17.37
N GLY A 7 22.84 -36.14 17.49
CA GLY A 7 21.76 -35.83 16.58
C GLY A 7 20.45 -36.24 17.26
N GLU A 8 19.54 -35.28 17.38
CA GLU A 8 18.11 -35.38 17.74
C GLU A 8 17.74 -35.53 19.23
N CYS A 9 16.65 -34.96 19.72
CA CYS A 9 15.78 -33.85 19.29
C CYS A 9 14.79 -33.67 20.44
N GLU A 10 15.09 -32.81 21.41
CA GLU A 10 14.11 -32.43 22.42
C GLU A 10 14.30 -30.94 22.73
N ARG A 11 13.35 -30.11 22.31
CA ARG A 11 12.48 -29.39 23.24
C ARG A 11 11.61 -28.34 22.52
N PHE A 12 10.31 -28.50 22.74
CA PHE A 12 9.35 -27.43 23.07
C PHE A 12 9.55 -26.07 22.40
N ILE A 13 8.77 -25.83 21.35
CA ILE A 13 8.43 -24.47 20.94
C ILE A 13 7.56 -23.85 22.05
N THR A 14 8.21 -23.14 22.97
CA THR A 14 7.56 -22.16 23.83
C THR A 14 7.03 -21.04 22.94
N VAL A 15 5.72 -20.86 22.98
CA VAL A 15 4.97 -19.74 22.36
C VAL A 15 5.22 -18.43 23.14
N GLU A 16 6.48 -17.98 23.26
CA GLU A 16 6.81 -16.68 23.90
C GLU A 16 7.87 -15.87 23.13
N ALA A 17 8.04 -16.14 21.84
CA ALA A 17 8.86 -15.32 20.96
C ALA A 17 8.24 -15.21 19.57
N LEU A 18 7.07 -14.56 19.47
CA LEU A 18 6.80 -13.74 18.28
C LEU A 18 7.70 -12.50 18.39
N SER A 19 9.01 -12.73 18.23
CA SER A 19 9.94 -11.68 17.84
C SER A 19 9.34 -11.09 16.57
N ARG A 20 8.79 -9.89 16.71
CA ARG A 20 8.32 -9.06 15.61
C ARG A 20 9.45 -9.04 14.59
N ASP A 21 9.23 -9.65 13.45
CA ASP A 21 10.24 -9.75 12.39
C ASP A 21 10.71 -8.31 12.09
N PRO A 22 12.02 -7.98 12.16
CA PRO A 22 12.48 -6.62 11.86
C PRO A 22 12.10 -6.19 10.44
N THR A 23 11.88 -7.17 9.56
CA THR A 23 11.33 -7.01 8.21
C THR A 23 9.86 -6.54 8.22
N MET A 24 9.04 -7.03 9.15
CA MET A 24 7.64 -6.59 9.31
C MET A 24 7.55 -5.19 9.93
N GLU A 25 8.49 -4.80 10.79
CA GLU A 25 8.57 -3.42 11.30
C GLU A 25 9.04 -2.41 10.24
N ALA A 26 9.89 -2.85 9.32
CA ALA A 26 10.33 -2.03 8.18
C ALA A 26 9.17 -1.77 7.20
N ASP A 27 8.31 -2.76 6.96
CA ASP A 27 7.14 -2.63 6.08
C ASP A 27 6.02 -1.79 6.72
N ALA A 28 5.82 -1.91 8.05
CA ALA A 28 4.87 -1.10 8.80
C ALA A 28 5.19 0.40 8.81
N ARG A 29 6.43 0.80 8.50
CA ARG A 29 6.87 2.19 8.42
C ARG A 29 7.10 2.66 6.99
N ARG A 30 6.70 1.88 5.98
CA ARG A 30 6.72 2.34 4.59
C ARG A 30 5.39 2.97 4.22
N ILE A 31 5.46 4.12 3.58
CA ILE A 31 4.31 4.82 2.99
C ILE A 31 4.63 4.96 1.50
N THR A 32 3.76 4.43 0.65
CA THR A 32 3.85 4.65 -0.79
C THR A 32 2.97 5.85 -1.14
N ALA A 33 3.54 6.84 -1.79
CA ALA A 33 2.85 8.05 -2.24
C ALA A 33 2.67 7.97 -3.77
N PHE A 34 1.44 7.76 -4.20
CA PHE A 34 1.06 7.68 -5.60
C PHE A 34 0.81 9.08 -6.16
N ARG A 35 1.50 9.44 -7.23
CA ARG A 35 1.25 10.69 -7.96
C ARG A 35 -0.05 10.57 -8.74
N VAL A 36 -1.10 11.27 -8.31
CA VAL A 36 -2.41 11.27 -8.96
C VAL A 36 -2.70 12.72 -9.36
N GLY A 37 -2.67 13.01 -10.66
CA GLY A 37 -2.80 14.38 -11.16
C GLY A 37 -1.75 15.32 -10.57
N ASP A 38 -2.20 16.35 -9.85
CA ASP A 38 -1.36 17.34 -9.19
C ASP A 38 -1.07 17.05 -7.71
N ASP A 39 -1.52 15.91 -7.21
CA ASP A 39 -1.42 15.51 -5.80
C ASP A 39 -0.65 14.20 -5.61
N TYR A 40 -0.26 13.92 -4.37
CA TYR A 40 0.31 12.66 -3.92
C TYR A 40 -0.64 12.02 -2.92
N VAL A 41 -1.13 10.83 -3.26
CA VAL A 41 -2.08 10.07 -2.46
C VAL A 41 -1.33 8.97 -1.71
N PHE A 42 -1.48 8.92 -0.39
CA PHE A 42 -0.79 7.91 0.42
C PHE A 42 -1.51 6.57 0.38
N SER A 43 -0.74 5.50 0.23
CA SER A 43 -1.22 4.11 0.18
C SER A 43 -1.88 3.65 1.47
N ARG A 44 -1.53 4.29 2.59
CA ARG A 44 -1.98 3.91 3.91
C ARG A 44 -2.25 5.15 4.76
N TYR A 45 -3.11 4.95 5.73
CA TYR A 45 -3.39 5.94 6.76
C TYR A 45 -2.25 6.02 7.79
N VAL A 46 -1.95 7.23 8.25
CA VAL A 46 -0.97 7.50 9.31
C VAL A 46 -1.71 7.65 10.63
N GLU A 47 -1.70 6.59 11.45
CA GLU A 47 -2.40 6.55 12.75
C GLU A 47 -1.66 7.27 13.89
N ARG A 48 -0.37 7.58 13.70
CA ARG A 48 0.45 8.20 14.74
C ARG A 48 -0.02 9.63 14.99
N GLU A 49 -0.46 9.91 16.20
CA GLU A 49 -1.19 11.14 16.55
C GLU A 49 -0.38 12.43 16.29
N ASP A 50 0.93 12.43 16.55
CA ASP A 50 1.83 13.55 16.25
C ASP A 50 1.87 13.85 14.74
N LEU A 51 2.12 12.84 13.91
CA LEU A 51 2.12 12.99 12.45
C LEU A 51 0.73 13.29 11.90
N PHE A 52 -0.32 12.71 12.46
CA PHE A 52 -1.69 12.99 12.05
C PHE A 52 -2.03 14.46 12.24
N ALA A 53 -1.65 15.05 13.38
CA ALA A 53 -1.88 16.48 13.63
C ALA A 53 -1.15 17.36 12.60
N ASP A 54 0.09 17.00 12.25
CA ASP A 54 0.89 17.67 11.22
C ASP A 54 0.33 17.53 9.80
N LEU A 55 -0.31 16.39 9.49
CA LEU A 55 -0.84 16.08 8.17
C LEU A 55 -2.34 16.34 8.03
N ARG A 56 -3.00 16.78 9.10
CA ARG A 56 -4.46 16.95 9.16
C ARG A 56 -5.00 17.83 8.04
N GLU A 57 -4.24 18.84 7.61
CA GLU A 57 -4.65 19.73 6.51
C GLU A 57 -4.76 19.01 5.16
N TYR A 58 -4.02 17.91 4.99
CA TYR A 58 -4.02 17.06 3.80
C TYR A 58 -4.97 15.85 3.94
N HIS A 59 -5.66 15.71 5.07
CA HIS A 59 -6.57 14.59 5.31
C HIS A 59 -7.92 14.81 4.61
N VAL A 60 -8.36 13.81 3.85
CA VAL A 60 -9.68 13.80 3.21
C VAL A 60 -10.66 13.03 4.10
N ASP A 61 -11.46 13.77 4.88
CA ASP A 61 -12.42 13.25 5.89
C ASP A 61 -13.42 12.21 5.37
N GLY A 62 -13.69 12.17 4.05
CA GLY A 62 -14.59 11.19 3.42
C GLY A 62 -13.91 9.92 2.89
N GLU A 63 -12.58 9.95 2.71
CA GLU A 63 -11.84 8.89 2.01
C GLU A 63 -10.75 8.25 2.89
N TYR A 64 -10.62 8.68 4.15
CA TYR A 64 -9.66 8.16 5.13
C TYR A 64 -8.23 8.08 4.58
N ARG A 65 -7.85 9.06 3.73
CA ARG A 65 -6.56 9.13 3.06
C ARG A 65 -5.98 10.53 3.12
N PHE A 66 -4.69 10.62 2.83
CA PHE A 66 -3.97 11.88 2.72
C PHE A 66 -3.72 12.19 1.25
N GLU A 67 -4.05 13.41 0.85
CA GLU A 67 -3.77 13.97 -0.46
C GLU A 67 -2.91 15.22 -0.28
N VAL A 68 -1.66 15.11 -0.69
CA VAL A 68 -0.67 16.17 -0.52
C VAL A 68 -0.37 16.80 -1.87
N PRO A 69 -0.59 18.12 -2.05
CA PRO A 69 -0.23 18.81 -3.28
C PRO A 69 1.25 18.63 -3.61
N ALA A 70 1.59 18.48 -4.90
CA ALA A 70 2.99 18.30 -5.33
C ALA A 70 3.94 19.36 -4.77
N GLY A 71 3.48 20.60 -4.70
CA GLY A 71 4.26 21.73 -4.23
C GLY A 71 4.64 21.65 -2.75
N GLU A 72 3.89 20.88 -1.95
CA GLU A 72 4.12 20.71 -0.51
C GLU A 72 4.61 19.31 -0.13
N PHE A 73 4.55 18.36 -1.07
CA PHE A 73 4.90 16.96 -0.84
C PHE A 73 6.32 16.75 -0.31
N ASP A 74 7.32 17.48 -0.85
CA ASP A 74 8.72 17.33 -0.42
C ASP A 74 8.88 17.62 1.09
N GLY A 75 8.23 18.69 1.57
CA GLY A 75 8.22 19.04 2.98
C GLY A 75 7.48 18.03 3.86
N VAL A 76 6.41 17.44 3.35
CA VAL A 76 5.69 16.36 4.04
C VAL A 76 6.52 15.07 4.09
N ALA A 77 7.17 14.70 2.98
CA ALA A 77 8.01 13.52 2.90
C ALA A 77 9.22 13.59 3.85
N ASP A 78 9.84 14.77 3.97
CA ASP A 78 10.94 15.00 4.92
C ASP A 78 10.49 14.82 6.37
N ARG A 79 9.31 15.33 6.75
CA ARG A 79 8.73 15.12 8.10
C ARG A 79 8.47 13.65 8.39
N LEU A 80 7.90 12.92 7.43
CA LEU A 80 7.66 11.47 7.56
C LEU A 80 8.99 10.71 7.72
N SER A 81 9.99 11.05 6.91
CA SER A 81 11.35 10.50 7.00
C SER A 81 12.00 10.76 8.36
N ALA A 82 11.91 11.99 8.87
CA ALA A 82 12.41 12.38 10.18
C ALA A 82 11.72 11.62 11.33
N ALA A 83 10.44 11.27 11.16
CA ALA A 83 9.68 10.43 12.08
C ALA A 83 9.92 8.92 11.93
N GLY A 84 10.83 8.54 11.02
CA GLY A 84 11.28 7.16 10.77
C GLY A 84 10.42 6.38 9.78
N PHE A 85 9.64 7.06 8.93
CA PHE A 85 8.90 6.44 7.83
C PHE A 85 9.71 6.49 6.53
N ALA A 86 9.70 5.40 5.77
CA ALA A 86 10.24 5.37 4.42
C ALA A 86 9.14 5.78 3.44
N VAL A 87 9.27 6.95 2.80
CA VAL A 87 8.33 7.42 1.78
C VAL A 87 8.86 7.04 0.40
N GLU A 88 8.08 6.26 -0.35
CA GLU A 88 8.37 5.89 -1.74
C GLU A 88 7.39 6.60 -2.65
N THR A 89 7.88 7.34 -3.65
CA THR A 89 7.03 7.97 -4.65
C THR A 89 6.84 7.08 -5.87
N VAL A 90 5.59 6.97 -6.32
CA VAL A 90 5.22 6.21 -7.52
C VAL A 90 4.53 7.15 -8.49
N GLU A 91 5.22 7.46 -9.58
CA GLU A 91 4.67 8.28 -10.67
C GLU A 91 3.97 7.45 -11.74
N ASN A 92 4.45 6.23 -11.96
CA ASN A 92 3.82 5.29 -12.89
C ASN A 92 2.80 4.43 -12.14
N LEU A 93 1.51 4.76 -12.31
CA LEU A 93 0.40 4.08 -11.66
C LEU A 93 -0.04 2.81 -12.38
N ASP A 94 0.27 2.64 -13.68
CA ASP A 94 -0.11 1.47 -14.49
C ASP A 94 0.13 0.11 -13.80
N PRO A 95 1.30 -0.16 -13.16
CA PRO A 95 1.55 -1.45 -12.51
C PRO A 95 0.84 -1.62 -11.15
N TYR A 96 0.06 -0.64 -10.70
CA TYR A 96 -0.73 -0.68 -9.47
C TYR A 96 -2.24 -0.57 -9.74
N CYS A 97 -2.63 -0.29 -10.98
CA CYS A 97 -4.01 -0.04 -11.36
C CYS A 97 -4.64 -1.28 -12.00
N VAL A 98 -5.76 -1.72 -11.42
CA VAL A 98 -6.57 -2.82 -11.93
C VAL A 98 -8.00 -2.35 -12.16
N VAL A 99 -8.70 -3.02 -13.08
CA VAL A 99 -10.08 -2.73 -13.45
C VAL A 99 -10.92 -4.00 -13.36
N THR A 100 -12.19 -3.83 -13.00
CA THR A 100 -13.16 -4.91 -12.90
C THR A 100 -14.52 -4.47 -13.44
N GLY A 101 -15.38 -5.42 -13.79
CA GLY A 101 -16.78 -5.13 -14.09
C GLY A 101 -17.56 -4.81 -12.80
N LYS A 102 -18.41 -3.78 -12.80
CA LYS A 102 -19.19 -3.35 -11.62
C LYS A 102 -20.02 -4.44 -10.91
N TYR A 103 -20.30 -5.54 -11.60
CA TYR A 103 -21.18 -6.62 -11.14
C TYR A 103 -20.43 -7.90 -10.69
N GLU A 104 -19.11 -7.90 -10.77
CA GLU A 104 -18.31 -9.02 -10.29
C GLU A 104 -18.02 -8.88 -8.77
N LYS A 105 -17.54 -9.96 -8.12
CA LYS A 105 -17.26 -9.93 -6.68
C LYS A 105 -15.90 -9.27 -6.44
N HIS A 106 -15.90 -8.09 -5.80
CA HIS A 106 -14.67 -7.30 -5.56
C HIS A 106 -14.44 -6.92 -4.10
N ALA A 107 -15.12 -7.59 -3.15
CA ALA A 107 -14.98 -7.27 -1.73
C ALA A 107 -13.53 -7.46 -1.24
N ASP A 108 -12.84 -8.49 -1.74
CA ASP A 108 -11.45 -8.78 -1.40
C ASP A 108 -10.47 -7.79 -2.08
N VAL A 109 -10.75 -7.38 -3.32
CA VAL A 109 -9.97 -6.34 -4.03
C VAL A 109 -10.07 -4.98 -3.33
N LEU A 110 -11.26 -4.61 -2.87
CA LEU A 110 -11.51 -3.37 -2.11
C LEU A 110 -10.67 -3.28 -0.84
N ARG A 111 -10.36 -4.41 -0.20
CA ARG A 111 -9.64 -4.43 1.08
C ARG A 111 -8.19 -3.94 0.96
N ASN A 112 -7.57 -4.16 -0.20
CA ASN A 112 -6.16 -3.82 -0.45
C ASN A 112 -6.02 -2.62 -1.41
N CYS A 113 -7.11 -1.89 -1.61
CA CYS A 113 -7.20 -0.75 -2.52
C CYS A 113 -7.00 0.56 -1.75
N VAL A 114 -6.24 1.49 -2.34
CA VAL A 114 -5.99 2.85 -1.83
C VAL A 114 -7.04 3.82 -2.33
N VAL A 115 -7.33 3.75 -3.64
CA VAL A 115 -8.29 4.64 -4.31
C VAL A 115 -9.08 3.80 -5.30
N HIS A 116 -10.39 3.92 -5.28
CA HIS A 116 -11.21 3.34 -6.33
C HIS A 116 -12.10 4.41 -6.96
N TRP A 117 -12.34 4.29 -8.26
CA TRP A 117 -13.25 5.17 -8.98
C TRP A 117 -14.06 4.38 -10.00
N GLU A 118 -15.28 4.86 -10.26
CA GLU A 118 -16.16 4.24 -11.24
C GLU A 118 -16.14 5.05 -12.55
N ARG A 119 -15.99 4.35 -13.68
CA ARG A 119 -16.16 4.93 -15.02
C ARG A 119 -17.00 3.99 -15.86
N ARG A 120 -18.15 4.48 -16.32
CA ARG A 120 -19.17 3.70 -17.05
C ARG A 120 -19.62 2.50 -16.19
N ASP A 121 -19.41 1.27 -16.68
CA ASP A 121 -19.77 0.03 -16.01
C ASP A 121 -18.55 -0.69 -15.38
N HIS A 122 -17.44 0.03 -15.20
CA HIS A 122 -16.19 -0.52 -14.68
C HIS A 122 -15.75 0.19 -13.40
N LEU A 123 -15.21 -0.58 -12.48
CA LEU A 123 -14.57 -0.12 -11.27
C LEU A 123 -13.06 -0.20 -11.44
N PHE A 124 -12.39 0.92 -11.20
CA PHE A 124 -10.94 1.04 -11.23
C PHE A 124 -10.44 1.08 -9.81
N PHE A 125 -9.31 0.43 -9.56
CA PHE A 125 -8.70 0.31 -8.26
C PHE A 125 -7.20 0.62 -8.39
N LEU A 126 -6.73 1.59 -7.63
CA LEU A 126 -5.31 1.81 -7.34
C LEU A 126 -4.96 1.00 -6.10
N MET A 127 -4.15 -0.03 -6.27
CA MET A 127 -3.79 -0.97 -5.22
C MET A 127 -2.62 -0.46 -4.39
N GLU A 128 -2.58 -0.83 -3.11
CA GLU A 128 -1.54 -0.36 -2.17
C GLU A 128 -0.13 -0.84 -2.54
N SER A 129 -0.06 -1.94 -3.29
CA SER A 129 1.19 -2.54 -3.74
C SER A 129 0.97 -3.33 -5.03
N ARG A 130 2.07 -3.62 -5.73
CA ARG A 130 2.06 -4.50 -6.89
C ARG A 130 1.56 -5.90 -6.54
N VAL A 131 1.91 -6.42 -5.36
CA VAL A 131 1.45 -7.73 -4.91
C VAL A 131 -0.07 -7.76 -4.76
N ALA A 132 -0.66 -6.67 -4.22
CA ALA A 132 -2.10 -6.54 -4.13
C ALA A 132 -2.76 -6.48 -5.53
N ALA A 133 -2.14 -5.78 -6.48
CA ALA A 133 -2.63 -5.76 -7.87
C ALA A 133 -2.53 -7.12 -8.57
N GLU A 134 -1.43 -7.85 -8.39
CA GLU A 134 -1.28 -9.22 -8.91
C GLU A 134 -2.32 -10.18 -8.30
N GLN A 135 -2.62 -10.04 -7.01
CA GLN A 135 -3.69 -10.79 -6.34
C GLN A 135 -5.06 -10.45 -6.94
N ALA A 136 -5.38 -9.17 -7.09
CA ALA A 136 -6.64 -8.75 -7.69
C ALA A 136 -6.83 -9.32 -9.11
N VAL A 137 -5.76 -9.34 -9.92
CA VAL A 137 -5.78 -9.95 -11.25
C VAL A 137 -5.97 -11.47 -11.19
N ALA A 138 -5.33 -12.15 -10.23
CA ALA A 138 -5.56 -13.57 -9.99
C ALA A 138 -7.01 -13.87 -9.55
N GLU A 139 -7.69 -12.90 -8.95
CA GLU A 139 -9.11 -12.97 -8.54
C GLU A 139 -10.10 -12.56 -9.64
N GLY A 140 -9.61 -12.17 -10.82
CA GLY A 140 -10.44 -11.86 -12.00
C GLY A 140 -10.44 -10.39 -12.42
N ALA A 141 -9.67 -9.53 -11.78
CA ALA A 141 -9.43 -8.18 -12.30
C ALA A 141 -8.52 -8.20 -13.55
N GLU A 142 -8.53 -7.11 -14.30
CA GLU A 142 -7.64 -6.89 -15.44
C GLU A 142 -6.69 -5.72 -15.15
N TRP A 143 -5.48 -5.74 -15.71
CA TRP A 143 -4.58 -4.60 -15.62
C TRP A 143 -5.13 -3.44 -16.43
N VAL A 144 -5.21 -2.24 -15.86
CA VAL A 144 -5.68 -1.07 -16.63
C VAL A 144 -4.81 -0.85 -17.88
N ALA A 145 -3.51 -1.06 -17.76
CA ALA A 145 -2.54 -0.93 -18.86
C ALA A 145 -2.79 -1.89 -20.04
N ASP A 146 -3.48 -3.01 -19.80
CA ASP A 146 -3.83 -3.99 -20.85
C ASP A 146 -5.19 -3.67 -21.52
N THR A 147 -5.93 -2.73 -20.94
CA THR A 147 -7.25 -2.29 -21.44
C THR A 147 -7.17 -1.00 -22.25
N GLU A 148 -8.24 -0.67 -22.97
CA GLU A 148 -8.38 0.62 -23.65
C GLU A 148 -8.65 1.80 -22.70
N PHE A 149 -8.74 1.55 -21.39
CA PHE A 149 -9.09 2.58 -20.41
C PHE A 149 -7.86 3.42 -20.05
N ALA A 150 -7.95 4.73 -20.31
CA ALA A 150 -6.97 5.67 -19.78
C ALA A 150 -7.26 5.94 -18.29
N LEU A 151 -6.20 5.99 -17.47
CA LEU A 151 -6.32 6.25 -16.03
C LEU A 151 -7.07 7.56 -15.74
N GLY A 152 -6.91 8.59 -16.58
CA GLY A 152 -7.79 9.77 -16.59
C GLY A 152 -7.98 10.44 -15.22
N VAL A 153 -6.95 10.29 -14.36
CA VAL A 153 -6.80 10.86 -13.04
C VAL A 153 -5.93 12.11 -13.08
#